data_AF-A0A0B3RWZ7-F1
#
_entry.id   AF-A0A0B3RWZ7-F1
#
_cell.length_a   1.000
_cell.length_b   1.000
_cell.length_c   1.000
_cell.angle_alpha   90.00
_cell.angle_beta   90.00
_cell.angle_gamma   90.00
#
_symmetry.space_group_name_H-M   'P 1'
#
loop_
_entity.id
_entity.type
_entity.pdbx_description
1 polymer ?
#
loop_
_entity_poly.entity_id
_entity_poly.type
_entity_poly.pdbx_seq_one_letter_code
_entity_poly.pdbx_strand_id
1 'polypeptide(L)'
;MFVKTQQDIEKNGTLYFKNKDKNETAVLACKSCAAPLVEGYVEGCLIGVKMRCPNCSTVNATPLPSPGDILQPSRVGYFEGEEYRLGGIVEISTQVSLISDKAVDDILNKVRPRQPTNLKHHRQGILHRYCQLTGRAESDLRSRLSRFKAQKRSGFLEEPLIWSVENAAKTNYDMNKAVALSILDYTTHMDQAWRHHPRYEEFAREMLGSGDSFFHTIFSFHVAEMLFSEKNNISFLEEGKGKNPDLFLKYDARSKLFIEVKFPRTLTWSPDSRPKSNPSAYISKVMSKNKQICEANNGFFAFGLLNFTKAEQEGFLRAVQSYLRSGNRKRFCLGVYILSLGERIPGRLINTTRRIAYIKNPGYRGWAK
;
A
#
# COMPACT_ATOMS: atom_id res chain seq x y z
N MET A 1 -33.32 22.29 23.45
CA MET A 1 -34.14 22.24 22.22
C MET A 1 -33.21 22.64 21.07
N PHE A 2 -32.50 21.67 20.47
CA PHE A 2 -31.50 21.94 19.43
C PHE A 2 -32.21 22.12 18.08
N VAL A 3 -31.91 23.23 17.39
CA VAL A 3 -32.59 23.66 16.17
C VAL A 3 -32.19 22.77 14.98
N LYS A 4 -33.20 22.30 14.23
CA LYS A 4 -33.14 21.45 13.03
C LYS A 4 -32.48 22.13 11.82
N THR A 5 -31.20 22.49 11.91
CA THR A 5 -30.39 22.84 10.72
C THR A 5 -29.31 21.81 10.41
N GLN A 6 -29.30 20.69 11.14
CA GLN A 6 -28.32 19.60 11.07
C GLN A 6 -28.60 18.65 9.89
N GLN A 7 -27.54 18.28 9.17
CA GLN A 7 -27.55 17.08 8.33
C GLN A 7 -27.29 15.89 9.25
N ASP A 8 -28.33 15.12 9.52
CA ASP A 8 -28.19 13.85 10.22
C ASP A 8 -27.56 12.85 9.25
N ILE A 9 -26.37 12.38 9.62
CA ILE A 9 -25.77 11.23 8.95
C ILE A 9 -25.88 10.09 9.94
N GLU A 10 -26.58 9.02 9.57
CA GLU A 10 -26.56 7.77 10.34
C GLU A 10 -25.47 6.87 9.76
N LYS A 11 -24.50 6.47 10.58
CA LYS A 11 -23.52 5.42 10.22
C LYS A 11 -23.53 4.35 11.29
N ASN A 12 -23.70 3.08 10.89
CA ASN A 12 -23.74 1.92 11.79
C ASN A 12 -24.74 2.06 12.95
N GLY A 13 -25.86 2.75 12.70
CA GLY A 13 -26.87 2.99 13.71
C GLY A 13 -26.43 3.95 14.81
N THR A 14 -25.51 4.88 14.54
CA THR A 14 -25.16 5.98 15.45
C THR A 14 -25.41 7.31 14.75
N LEU A 15 -25.97 8.29 15.48
CA LEU A 15 -26.28 9.61 14.96
C LEU A 15 -25.08 10.55 15.09
N TYR A 16 -24.77 11.24 13.99
CA TYR A 16 -23.70 12.23 13.92
C TYR A 16 -24.29 13.60 13.62
N PHE A 17 -24.07 14.55 14.51
CA PHE A 17 -24.45 15.93 14.29
C PHE A 17 -23.24 16.73 13.86
N LYS A 18 -23.19 17.19 12.60
CA LYS A 18 -22.17 18.15 12.15
C LYS A 18 -22.59 19.57 12.49
N ASN A 19 -21.72 20.31 13.17
CA ASN A 19 -21.88 21.75 13.34
C ASN A 19 -21.54 22.47 12.02
N LYS A 20 -22.49 23.23 11.45
CA LYS A 20 -22.28 23.95 10.18
C LYS A 20 -21.30 25.12 10.30
N ASP A 21 -21.14 25.68 11.50
CA ASP A 21 -20.37 26.90 11.73
C ASP A 21 -18.92 26.63 12.14
N LYS A 22 -18.59 25.38 12.45
CA LYS A 22 -17.23 24.92 12.77
C LYS A 22 -17.04 23.58 12.10
N ASN A 23 -16.24 23.54 11.03
CA ASN A 23 -15.94 22.37 10.20
C ASN A 23 -15.42 21.11 10.96
N GLU A 24 -15.38 21.08 12.30
CA GLU A 24 -14.51 20.16 13.04
C GLU A 24 -15.07 19.49 14.29
N THR A 25 -16.25 19.84 14.82
CA THR A 25 -16.79 19.17 16.01
C THR A 25 -18.14 18.52 15.72
N ALA A 26 -18.11 17.20 15.51
CA ALA A 26 -19.32 16.40 15.48
C ALA A 26 -19.72 16.03 16.91
N VAL A 27 -21.03 15.96 17.19
CA VAL A 27 -21.51 15.30 18.41
C VAL A 27 -21.90 13.88 18.01
N LEU A 28 -21.33 12.90 18.71
CA LEU A 28 -21.79 11.52 18.66
C LEU A 28 -22.97 11.38 19.61
N ALA A 29 -24.12 10.97 19.12
CA ALA A 29 -25.34 10.89 19.94
C ALA A 29 -25.95 9.49 19.95
N CYS A 30 -26.72 9.22 20.99
CA CYS A 30 -27.44 7.96 21.13
C CYS A 30 -28.49 7.82 20.05
N LYS A 31 -28.49 6.68 19.36
CA LYS A 31 -29.45 6.35 18.30
C LYS A 31 -30.91 6.28 18.73
N SER A 32 -31.16 6.02 20.02
CA SER A 32 -32.51 5.81 20.55
C SER A 32 -33.12 7.11 21.08
N CYS A 33 -32.38 7.87 21.91
CA CYS A 33 -32.90 9.08 22.56
C CYS A 33 -32.20 10.39 22.17
N ALA A 34 -31.29 10.35 21.19
CA ALA A 34 -30.49 11.49 20.71
C ALA A 34 -29.63 12.20 21.79
N ALA A 35 -29.52 11.65 23.00
CA ALA A 35 -28.67 12.20 24.05
C ALA A 35 -27.19 12.19 23.59
N PRO A 36 -26.43 13.27 23.84
CA PRO A 36 -25.01 13.32 23.48
C PRO A 36 -24.24 12.24 24.24
N LEU A 37 -23.36 11.54 23.53
CA LEU A 37 -22.44 10.53 24.08
C LEU A 37 -21.01 11.06 24.11
N VAL A 38 -20.60 11.75 23.04
CA VAL A 38 -19.26 12.34 22.91
C VAL A 38 -19.37 13.69 22.22
N GLU A 39 -18.95 14.75 22.90
CA GLU A 39 -18.82 16.08 22.32
C GLU A 39 -17.45 16.25 21.67
N GLY A 40 -17.38 16.99 20.56
CA GLY A 40 -16.12 17.16 19.84
C GLY A 40 -15.57 15.88 19.19
N TYR A 41 -16.46 14.93 18.87
CA TYR A 41 -16.09 13.68 18.22
C TYR A 41 -15.42 13.94 16.86
N VAL A 42 -14.27 13.29 16.68
CA VAL A 42 -13.51 13.26 15.43
C VAL A 42 -13.47 11.82 14.93
N GLU A 43 -13.86 11.63 13.66
CA GLU A 43 -13.83 10.32 13.02
C GLU A 43 -12.41 9.74 13.03
N GLY A 44 -12.27 8.50 13.53
CA GLY A 44 -10.99 7.83 13.72
C GLY A 44 -10.38 7.97 15.13
N CYS A 45 -10.87 8.88 15.98
CA CYS A 45 -10.40 8.99 17.37
C CYS A 45 -11.05 7.95 18.30
N LEU A 46 -12.26 7.47 18.00
CA LEU A 46 -12.84 6.28 18.64
C LEU A 46 -13.24 5.28 17.56
N ILE A 47 -12.72 4.07 17.63
CA ILE A 47 -12.92 3.03 16.62
C ILE A 47 -13.45 1.76 17.26
N GLY A 48 -14.60 1.28 16.79
CA GLY A 48 -15.22 0.06 17.32
C GLY A 48 -15.48 0.08 18.84
N VAL A 49 -15.64 1.27 19.43
CA VAL A 49 -15.89 1.46 20.85
C VAL A 49 -17.40 1.38 21.08
N LYS A 50 -17.84 0.44 21.92
CA LYS A 50 -19.24 0.32 22.34
C LYS A 50 -19.50 1.17 23.59
N MET A 51 -20.49 2.05 23.52
CA MET A 51 -20.87 2.96 24.59
C MET A 51 -22.34 2.80 24.95
N ARG A 52 -22.60 2.58 26.23
CA ARG A 52 -23.97 2.52 26.77
C ARG A 52 -24.47 3.93 27.09
N CYS A 53 -25.61 4.32 26.52
CA CYS A 53 -26.23 5.61 26.79
C CYS A 53 -26.66 5.70 28.25
N PRO A 54 -26.29 6.77 28.99
CA PRO A 54 -26.68 6.92 30.39
C PRO A 54 -28.18 7.17 30.57
N ASN A 55 -28.86 7.73 29.56
CA ASN A 55 -30.28 8.09 29.65
C ASN A 55 -31.22 6.92 29.33
N CYS A 56 -30.97 6.19 28.24
CA CYS A 56 -31.87 5.12 27.78
C CYS A 56 -31.25 3.72 27.79
N SER A 57 -30.02 3.55 28.30
CA SER A 57 -29.27 2.29 28.34
C SER A 57 -28.98 1.61 26.98
N THR A 58 -29.37 2.23 25.86
CA THR A 58 -29.07 1.72 24.51
C THR A 58 -27.55 1.70 24.29
N VAL A 59 -27.03 0.59 23.75
CA VAL A 59 -25.63 0.47 23.35
C VAL A 59 -25.44 1.01 21.93
N ASN A 60 -24.47 1.90 21.76
CA ASN A 60 -24.07 2.54 20.52
C ASN A 60 -22.63 2.12 20.21
N ALA A 61 -22.25 2.06 18.94
CA ALA A 61 -20.89 1.69 18.55
C ALA A 61 -20.31 2.74 17.61
N THR A 62 -19.05 3.13 17.84
CA THR A 62 -18.33 3.95 16.86
C THR A 62 -17.94 3.09 15.65
N PRO A 63 -17.76 3.71 14.47
CA PRO A 63 -17.52 2.95 13.26
C PRO A 63 -16.15 2.29 13.30
N LEU A 64 -16.03 1.15 12.64
CA LEU A 64 -14.74 0.58 12.30
C LEU A 64 -14.09 1.42 11.18
N PRO A 65 -12.77 1.31 10.95
CA PRO A 65 -12.15 1.94 9.80
C PRO A 65 -12.75 1.37 8.51
N SER A 66 -12.65 2.13 7.42
CA SER A 66 -13.01 1.62 6.09
C SER A 66 -12.31 0.28 5.83
N PRO A 67 -12.95 -0.68 5.13
CA PRO A 67 -12.33 -1.96 4.83
C PRO A 67 -10.93 -1.77 4.23
N GLY A 68 -9.91 -2.41 4.79
CA GLY A 68 -8.51 -2.27 4.36
C GLY A 68 -7.70 -1.14 5.02
N ASP A 69 -8.33 -0.24 5.78
CA ASP A 69 -7.63 0.77 6.58
C ASP A 69 -7.16 0.17 7.92
N ILE A 70 -5.97 0.58 8.36
CA ILE A 70 -5.41 0.19 9.65
C ILE A 70 -4.59 1.34 10.29
N LEU A 71 -4.70 1.48 11.61
CA LEU A 71 -3.96 2.46 12.40
C LEU A 71 -2.59 1.97 12.86
N GLN A 72 -1.67 2.89 13.14
CA GLN A 72 -0.41 2.56 13.81
C GLN A 72 -0.62 2.24 15.30
N PRO A 73 -0.02 1.14 15.83
CA PRO A 73 -0.19 0.75 17.23
C PRO A 73 0.35 1.77 18.24
N SER A 74 1.37 2.55 17.87
CA SER A 74 2.10 3.46 18.77
C SER A 74 1.33 4.71 19.20
N ARG A 75 0.16 4.97 18.61
CA ARG A 75 -0.71 6.12 18.92
C ARG A 75 -2.13 5.69 19.24
N VAL A 76 -2.27 4.43 19.65
CA VAL A 76 -3.54 3.80 19.98
C VAL A 76 -3.59 3.54 21.48
N GLY A 77 -4.60 4.10 22.14
CA GLY A 77 -4.98 3.67 23.48
C GLY A 77 -5.91 2.47 23.35
N TYR A 78 -5.61 1.42 24.11
CA TYR A 78 -6.43 0.21 24.15
C TYR A 78 -7.34 0.31 25.37
N PHE A 79 -8.61 -0.04 25.20
CA PHE A 79 -9.49 -0.26 26.32
C PHE A 79 -9.68 -1.77 26.53
N GLU A 80 -9.55 -2.22 27.77
CA GLU A 80 -9.91 -3.58 28.17
C GLU A 80 -11.43 -3.70 28.30
N GLY A 81 -12.05 -4.72 27.71
CA GLY A 81 -13.50 -4.97 27.78
C GLY A 81 -14.26 -4.84 26.45
N GLU A 82 -15.52 -5.29 26.43
CA GLU A 82 -16.36 -5.26 25.21
C GLU A 82 -17.35 -4.08 25.18
N GLU A 83 -17.69 -3.52 26.33
CA GLU A 83 -18.66 -2.43 26.49
C GLU A 83 -18.23 -1.43 27.54
N TYR A 84 -18.35 -0.14 27.23
CA TYR A 84 -18.02 0.95 28.14
C TYR A 84 -19.26 1.72 28.56
N ARG A 85 -19.36 2.01 29.84
CA ARG A 85 -20.23 3.07 30.35
C ARG A 85 -19.39 4.33 30.45
N LEU A 86 -19.67 5.33 29.62
CA LEU A 86 -19.12 6.67 29.82
C LEU A 86 -19.84 7.27 31.03
N GLY A 87 -19.11 7.46 32.12
CA GLY A 87 -19.63 8.07 33.36
C GLY A 87 -19.75 9.60 33.30
N GLY A 88 -19.32 10.22 32.20
CA GLY A 88 -19.32 11.66 31.99
C GLY A 88 -18.90 12.04 30.57
N ILE A 89 -18.80 13.34 30.30
CA ILE A 89 -18.31 13.87 29.02
C ILE A 89 -16.80 13.63 28.94
N VAL A 90 -16.34 13.02 27.85
CA VAL A 90 -14.91 12.78 27.59
C VAL A 90 -14.43 13.73 26.51
N GLU A 91 -13.44 14.56 26.84
CA GLU A 91 -12.71 15.36 25.85
C GLU A 91 -11.60 14.50 25.23
N ILE A 92 -11.60 14.36 23.90
CA ILE A 92 -10.67 13.49 23.20
C ILE A 92 -9.64 14.35 22.47
N SER A 93 -8.36 14.15 22.77
CA SER A 93 -7.27 14.70 21.96
C SER A 93 -7.28 14.04 20.58
N THR A 94 -7.19 14.85 19.52
CA THR A 94 -7.17 14.37 18.13
C THR A 94 -5.91 13.57 17.78
N GLN A 95 -4.92 13.53 18.69
CA GLN A 95 -3.63 12.86 18.50
C GLN A 95 -3.62 11.39 18.94
N VAL A 96 -4.67 10.92 19.62
CA VAL A 96 -4.78 9.55 20.11
C VAL A 96 -6.06 8.93 19.56
N SER A 97 -5.94 7.71 19.03
CA SER A 97 -7.09 6.91 18.64
C SER A 97 -7.34 5.87 19.72
N LEU A 98 -8.58 5.72 20.16
CA LEU A 98 -8.98 4.68 21.09
C LEU A 98 -9.69 3.57 20.32
N ILE A 99 -9.26 2.34 20.54
CA ILE A 99 -9.79 1.15 19.88
C ILE A 99 -9.89 0.02 20.90
N SER A 100 -10.86 -0.88 20.70
CA SER A 100 -10.91 -2.13 21.47
C SER A 100 -9.92 -3.15 20.91
N ASP A 101 -9.35 -3.99 21.78
CA ASP A 101 -8.44 -5.07 21.37
C ASP A 101 -9.09 -5.99 20.32
N LYS A 102 -10.36 -6.32 20.54
CA LYS A 102 -11.15 -7.14 19.62
C LYS A 102 -11.25 -6.50 18.23
N ALA A 103 -11.48 -5.19 18.14
CA ALA A 103 -11.54 -4.50 16.86
C ALA A 103 -10.16 -4.49 16.17
N VAL A 104 -9.06 -4.35 16.92
CA VAL A 104 -7.70 -4.43 16.38
C VAL A 104 -7.43 -5.80 15.77
N ASP A 105 -7.75 -6.87 16.50
CA ASP A 105 -7.56 -8.24 16.02
C ASP A 105 -8.43 -8.54 14.80
N ASP A 106 -9.70 -8.14 14.83
CA ASP A 106 -10.63 -8.31 13.71
C ASP A 106 -10.15 -7.58 12.44
N ILE A 107 -9.58 -6.39 12.58
CA ILE A 107 -9.00 -5.62 11.47
C ILE A 107 -7.71 -6.30 10.98
N LEU A 108 -6.77 -6.59 11.89
CA LEU A 108 -5.48 -7.18 11.56
C LEU A 108 -5.64 -8.52 10.85
N ASN A 109 -6.57 -9.37 11.28
CA ASN A 109 -6.84 -10.67 10.65
C ASN A 109 -7.33 -10.54 9.21
N LYS A 110 -7.93 -9.40 8.85
CA LYS A 110 -8.41 -9.11 7.49
C LYS A 110 -7.35 -8.45 6.63
N VAL A 111 -6.46 -7.64 7.21
CA VAL A 111 -5.53 -6.81 6.42
C VAL A 111 -4.08 -7.28 6.44
N ARG A 112 -3.66 -8.08 7.42
CA ARG A 112 -2.27 -8.54 7.53
C ARG A 112 -1.93 -9.49 6.38
N PRO A 113 -0.74 -9.36 5.75
CA PRO A 113 -0.29 -10.35 4.77
C PRO A 113 -0.16 -11.73 5.40
N ARG A 114 -0.66 -12.75 4.70
CA ARG A 114 -0.48 -14.15 5.09
C ARG A 114 0.85 -14.67 4.59
N GLN A 115 1.42 -15.65 5.29
CA GLN A 115 2.62 -16.34 4.82
C GLN A 115 2.27 -17.25 3.63
N PRO A 116 2.88 -17.06 2.45
CA PRO A 116 2.66 -17.93 1.31
C PRO A 116 3.12 -19.36 1.61
N THR A 117 2.40 -20.33 1.05
CA THR A 117 2.72 -21.76 1.18
C THR A 117 2.84 -22.39 -0.21
N ASN A 118 3.83 -23.27 -0.38
CA ASN A 118 4.05 -24.07 -1.59
C ASN A 118 3.98 -23.28 -2.92
N LEU A 119 4.83 -22.25 -3.07
CA LEU A 119 4.85 -21.40 -4.27
C LEU A 119 4.86 -22.19 -5.59
N LYS A 120 5.65 -23.29 -5.66
CA LYS A 120 5.79 -24.12 -6.87
C LYS A 120 4.47 -24.67 -7.39
N HIS A 121 3.60 -25.17 -6.52
CA HIS A 121 2.31 -25.74 -6.93
C HIS A 121 1.37 -24.65 -7.46
N HIS A 122 1.36 -23.49 -6.80
CA HIS A 122 0.44 -22.41 -7.15
C HIS A 122 0.84 -21.61 -8.39
N ARG A 123 2.11 -21.69 -8.82
CA ARG A 123 2.56 -21.10 -10.10
C ARG A 123 1.74 -21.58 -11.29
N GLN A 124 1.22 -22.81 -11.26
CA GLN A 124 0.44 -23.36 -12.38
C GLN A 124 -0.92 -22.67 -12.55
N GLY A 125 -1.50 -22.14 -11.48
CA GLY A 125 -2.80 -21.44 -11.49
C GLY A 125 -2.71 -19.93 -11.61
N ILE A 126 -1.51 -19.32 -11.49
CA ILE A 126 -1.39 -17.86 -11.37
C ILE A 126 -1.83 -17.11 -12.63
N LEU A 127 -1.64 -17.71 -13.81
CA LEU A 127 -2.13 -17.11 -15.07
C LEU A 127 -3.65 -17.10 -15.12
N HIS A 128 -4.29 -18.19 -14.71
CA HIS A 128 -5.75 -18.26 -14.64
C HIS A 128 -6.29 -17.24 -13.63
N ARG A 129 -5.67 -17.14 -12.45
CA ARG A 129 -6.03 -16.15 -11.43
C ARG A 129 -5.85 -14.73 -11.94
N TYR A 130 -4.76 -14.44 -12.64
CA TYR A 130 -4.55 -13.14 -13.29
C TYR A 130 -5.64 -12.84 -14.31
N CYS A 131 -6.02 -13.80 -15.16
CA CYS A 131 -7.12 -13.65 -16.11
C CYS A 131 -8.46 -13.35 -15.41
N GLN A 132 -8.74 -14.01 -14.28
CA GLN A 132 -9.93 -13.72 -13.46
C GLN A 132 -9.91 -12.29 -12.90
N LEU A 133 -8.80 -11.88 -12.28
CA LEU A 133 -8.66 -10.56 -11.66
C LEU A 133 -8.75 -9.43 -12.69
N THR A 134 -8.22 -9.67 -13.88
CA THR A 134 -8.14 -8.68 -14.96
C THR A 134 -9.35 -8.73 -15.90
N GLY A 135 -10.12 -9.82 -15.90
CA GLY A 135 -11.14 -10.07 -16.92
C GLY A 135 -10.58 -10.27 -18.34
N ARG A 136 -9.26 -10.48 -18.48
CA ARG A 136 -8.64 -10.74 -19.80
C ARG A 136 -8.61 -12.23 -20.09
N ALA A 137 -8.94 -12.59 -21.33
CA ALA A 137 -8.76 -13.95 -21.81
C ALA A 137 -7.28 -14.27 -22.02
N GLU A 138 -6.86 -15.49 -21.69
CA GLU A 138 -5.49 -15.96 -21.93
C GLU A 138 -5.09 -15.86 -23.42
N SER A 139 -6.03 -16.15 -24.32
CA SER A 139 -5.81 -16.05 -25.76
C SER A 139 -5.47 -14.63 -26.23
N ASP A 140 -6.06 -13.60 -25.61
CA ASP A 140 -5.72 -12.20 -25.89
C ASP A 140 -4.29 -11.90 -25.44
N LEU A 141 -3.91 -12.31 -24.22
CA LEU A 141 -2.55 -12.11 -23.69
C LEU A 141 -1.50 -12.78 -24.60
N ARG A 142 -1.74 -14.02 -25.05
CA ARG A 142 -0.86 -14.72 -25.99
C ARG A 142 -0.78 -14.04 -27.35
N SER A 143 -1.90 -13.55 -27.86
CA SER A 143 -1.96 -12.82 -29.13
C SER A 143 -1.17 -11.51 -29.05
N ARG A 144 -1.31 -10.76 -27.95
CA ARG A 144 -0.54 -9.54 -27.66
C ARG A 144 0.95 -9.82 -27.60
N LEU A 145 1.37 -10.83 -26.84
CA LEU A 145 2.76 -11.25 -26.76
C LEU A 145 3.33 -11.65 -28.13
N SER A 146 2.55 -12.37 -28.93
CA SER A 146 2.94 -12.77 -30.29
C SER A 146 3.16 -11.57 -31.22
N ARG A 147 2.35 -10.51 -31.09
CA ARG A 147 2.56 -9.25 -31.84
C ARG A 147 3.89 -8.57 -31.48
N PHE A 148 4.29 -8.57 -30.21
CA PHE A 148 5.61 -8.05 -29.82
C PHE A 148 6.74 -8.88 -30.41
N LYS A 149 6.63 -10.21 -30.38
CA LYS A 149 7.62 -11.11 -30.99
C LYS A 149 7.76 -10.90 -32.49
N ALA A 150 6.64 -10.69 -33.21
CA ALA A 150 6.65 -10.37 -34.64
C ALA A 150 7.41 -9.06 -34.94
N GLN A 151 7.42 -8.12 -33.98
CA GLN A 151 8.22 -6.88 -34.04
C GLN A 151 9.66 -7.03 -33.53
N LYS A 152 10.15 -8.27 -33.35
CA LYS A 152 11.48 -8.58 -32.78
C LYS A 152 11.68 -8.00 -31.37
N ARG A 153 10.61 -7.89 -30.58
CA ARG A 153 10.63 -7.51 -29.16
C ARG A 153 10.20 -8.68 -28.31
N SER A 154 10.80 -8.84 -27.13
CA SER A 154 10.46 -9.93 -26.22
C SER A 154 9.04 -9.84 -25.68
N GLY A 155 8.50 -8.63 -25.52
CA GLY A 155 7.21 -8.38 -24.85
C GLY A 155 7.29 -8.49 -23.32
N PHE A 156 8.49 -8.61 -22.74
CA PHE A 156 8.72 -8.77 -21.31
C PHE A 156 8.12 -7.64 -20.45
N LEU A 157 8.27 -6.39 -20.90
CA LEU A 157 7.82 -5.22 -20.13
C LEU A 157 6.37 -4.83 -20.43
N GLU A 158 5.76 -5.47 -21.42
CA GLU A 158 4.40 -5.17 -21.86
C GLU A 158 3.42 -6.25 -21.38
N GLU A 159 3.83 -7.51 -21.46
CA GLU A 159 3.04 -8.69 -21.08
C GLU A 159 3.84 -9.61 -20.13
N PRO A 160 4.31 -9.10 -18.97
CA PRO A 160 5.29 -9.78 -18.12
C PRO A 160 4.85 -11.16 -17.65
N LEU A 161 3.57 -11.33 -17.28
CA LEU A 161 3.10 -12.60 -16.72
C LEU A 161 3.03 -13.71 -17.78
N ILE A 162 2.38 -13.47 -18.91
CA ILE A 162 2.27 -14.47 -19.98
C ILE A 162 3.64 -14.75 -20.61
N TRP A 163 4.49 -13.73 -20.74
CA TRP A 163 5.90 -13.92 -21.13
C TRP A 163 6.61 -14.87 -20.17
N SER A 164 6.37 -14.73 -18.87
CA SER A 164 7.00 -15.57 -17.84
C SER A 164 6.49 -17.01 -17.91
N VAL A 165 5.20 -17.22 -18.13
CA VAL A 165 4.64 -18.58 -18.33
C VAL A 165 5.30 -19.28 -19.52
N GLU A 166 5.41 -18.62 -20.67
CA GLU A 166 6.02 -19.22 -21.86
C GLU A 166 7.52 -19.50 -21.69
N ASN A 167 8.26 -18.63 -21.02
CA ASN A 167 9.69 -18.84 -20.79
C ASN A 167 9.97 -19.87 -19.69
N ALA A 168 9.11 -19.98 -18.67
CA ALA A 168 9.21 -21.00 -17.65
C ALA A 168 9.00 -22.42 -18.21
N ALA A 169 8.18 -22.55 -19.26
CA ALA A 169 7.89 -23.83 -19.92
C ALA A 169 9.03 -24.34 -20.83
N LYS A 170 10.02 -23.51 -21.17
CA LYS A 170 11.14 -23.93 -22.03
C LYS A 170 11.98 -25.01 -21.33
N THR A 171 12.52 -25.97 -22.08
CA THR A 171 13.35 -27.06 -21.54
C THR A 171 14.71 -26.54 -21.07
N ASN A 172 15.38 -25.75 -21.91
CA ASN A 172 16.69 -25.18 -21.61
C ASN A 172 16.63 -24.17 -20.47
N TYR A 173 17.55 -24.29 -19.52
CA TYR A 173 17.67 -23.33 -18.43
C TYR A 173 18.61 -22.19 -18.84
N ASP A 174 18.04 -21.01 -19.06
CA ASP A 174 18.75 -19.77 -19.37
C ASP A 174 18.35 -18.63 -18.43
N MET A 175 18.92 -17.43 -18.65
CA MET A 175 18.59 -16.24 -17.88
C MET A 175 17.10 -15.87 -18.00
N ASN A 176 16.49 -16.06 -19.18
CA ASN A 176 15.08 -15.73 -19.39
C ASN A 176 14.17 -16.64 -18.55
N LYS A 177 14.44 -17.95 -18.53
CA LYS A 177 13.72 -18.92 -17.70
C LYS A 177 13.91 -18.61 -16.21
N ALA A 178 15.11 -18.24 -15.78
CA ALA A 178 15.35 -17.83 -14.40
C ALA A 178 14.51 -16.60 -14.01
N VAL A 179 14.51 -15.54 -14.84
CA VAL A 179 13.69 -14.34 -14.60
C VAL A 179 12.20 -14.67 -14.58
N ALA A 180 11.75 -15.47 -15.54
CA ALA A 180 10.37 -15.90 -15.66
C ALA A 180 9.90 -16.63 -14.39
N LEU A 181 10.69 -17.57 -13.88
CA LEU A 181 10.38 -18.28 -12.63
C LEU A 181 10.30 -17.32 -11.44
N SER A 182 11.22 -16.35 -11.33
CA SER A 182 11.17 -15.34 -10.26
C SER A 182 9.93 -14.46 -10.35
N ILE A 183 9.49 -14.03 -11.54
CA ILE A 183 8.25 -13.24 -11.69
C ILE A 183 7.02 -14.07 -11.31
N LEU A 184 6.97 -15.32 -11.74
CA LEU A 184 5.89 -16.23 -11.33
C LEU A 184 5.88 -16.42 -9.81
N ASP A 185 7.05 -16.52 -9.17
CA ASP A 185 7.17 -16.57 -7.72
C ASP A 185 6.64 -15.31 -7.04
N TYR A 186 7.08 -14.12 -7.46
CA TYR A 186 6.66 -12.86 -6.84
C TYR A 186 5.16 -12.60 -7.01
N THR A 187 4.60 -12.98 -8.16
CA THR A 187 3.16 -12.84 -8.44
C THR A 187 2.35 -13.84 -7.62
N THR A 188 2.80 -15.08 -7.54
CA THR A 188 2.15 -16.13 -6.73
C THR A 188 2.21 -15.79 -5.24
N HIS A 189 3.37 -15.31 -4.77
CA HIS A 189 3.56 -14.82 -3.42
C HIS A 189 2.57 -13.70 -3.09
N MET A 190 2.47 -12.70 -3.97
CA MET A 190 1.52 -11.59 -3.83
C MET A 190 0.08 -12.08 -3.71
N ASP A 191 -0.39 -12.92 -4.65
CA ASP A 191 -1.77 -13.43 -4.61
C ASP A 191 -2.04 -14.21 -3.31
N GLN A 192 -1.16 -15.14 -2.92
CA GLN A 192 -1.36 -15.89 -1.68
C GLN A 192 -1.33 -15.04 -0.42
N ALA A 193 -0.41 -14.06 -0.37
CA ALA A 193 -0.23 -13.22 0.80
C ALA A 193 -1.37 -12.22 0.97
N TRP A 194 -2.03 -11.79 -0.11
CA TRP A 194 -2.94 -10.65 -0.07
C TRP A 194 -4.36 -10.91 -0.57
N ARG A 195 -4.67 -12.05 -1.20
CA ARG A 195 -6.01 -12.30 -1.79
C ARG A 195 -7.18 -12.20 -0.82
N HIS A 196 -6.95 -12.34 0.49
CA HIS A 196 -7.99 -12.18 1.52
C HIS A 196 -8.21 -10.71 1.91
N HIS A 197 -7.32 -9.80 1.52
CA HIS A 197 -7.40 -8.39 1.85
C HIS A 197 -8.61 -7.75 1.18
N PRO A 198 -9.44 -6.95 1.90
CA PRO A 198 -10.67 -6.36 1.34
C PRO A 198 -10.48 -5.55 0.06
N ARG A 199 -9.32 -4.89 -0.09
CA ARG A 199 -8.95 -4.08 -1.28
C ARG A 199 -8.12 -4.81 -2.33
N TYR A 200 -7.88 -6.12 -2.16
CA TYR A 200 -6.99 -6.85 -3.05
C TYR A 200 -7.43 -6.77 -4.51
N GLU A 201 -8.71 -7.05 -4.79
CA GLU A 201 -9.20 -7.13 -6.18
C GLU A 201 -9.25 -5.77 -6.87
N GLU A 202 -9.50 -4.69 -6.13
CA GLU A 202 -9.42 -3.32 -6.65
C GLU A 202 -7.99 -2.99 -7.07
N PHE A 203 -7.03 -3.22 -6.17
CA PHE A 203 -5.63 -2.88 -6.40
C PHE A 203 -4.97 -3.81 -7.42
N ALA A 204 -5.30 -5.10 -7.40
CA ALA A 204 -4.82 -6.09 -8.36
C ALA A 204 -5.31 -5.83 -9.79
N ARG A 205 -6.48 -5.18 -9.96
CA ARG A 205 -6.97 -4.76 -11.27
C ARG A 205 -6.09 -3.70 -11.92
N GLU A 206 -5.32 -2.91 -11.17
CA GLU A 206 -4.38 -1.95 -11.75
C GLU A 206 -3.32 -2.62 -12.65
N MET A 207 -3.03 -3.92 -12.42
CA MET A 207 -2.18 -4.72 -13.31
C MET A 207 -2.69 -4.79 -14.77
N LEU A 208 -3.91 -4.32 -15.05
CA LEU A 208 -4.49 -4.14 -16.37
C LEU A 208 -3.86 -3.03 -17.20
N GLY A 209 -3.43 -1.93 -16.57
CA GLY A 209 -3.19 -0.67 -17.29
C GLY A 209 -2.04 -0.77 -18.29
N SER A 210 -0.94 -1.38 -17.88
CA SER A 210 0.26 -1.59 -18.68
C SER A 210 1.21 -2.54 -17.94
N GLY A 211 2.28 -3.00 -18.58
CA GLY A 211 3.31 -3.72 -17.83
C GLY A 211 4.06 -2.84 -16.82
N ASP A 212 4.05 -1.50 -16.96
CA ASP A 212 4.51 -0.59 -15.91
C ASP A 212 3.59 -0.67 -14.68
N SER A 213 2.28 -0.73 -14.90
CA SER A 213 1.30 -0.96 -13.83
C SER A 213 1.48 -2.33 -13.19
N PHE A 214 1.76 -3.38 -13.97
CA PHE A 214 2.01 -4.73 -13.42
C PHE A 214 3.15 -4.74 -12.40
N PHE A 215 4.33 -4.26 -12.76
CA PHE A 215 5.46 -4.28 -11.83
C PHE A 215 5.23 -3.34 -10.66
N HIS A 216 4.64 -2.16 -10.91
CA HIS A 216 4.26 -1.23 -9.86
C HIS A 216 3.35 -1.89 -8.82
N THR A 217 2.25 -2.54 -9.23
CA THR A 217 1.34 -3.24 -8.32
C THR A 217 2.05 -4.34 -7.53
N ILE A 218 2.86 -5.18 -8.20
CA ILE A 218 3.66 -6.22 -7.54
C ILE A 218 4.57 -5.60 -6.47
N PHE A 219 5.34 -4.57 -6.82
CA PHE A 219 6.22 -3.90 -5.88
C PHE A 219 5.45 -3.24 -4.73
N SER A 220 4.27 -2.68 -4.98
CA SER A 220 3.43 -2.07 -3.93
C SER A 220 3.00 -3.11 -2.89
N PHE A 221 2.56 -4.29 -3.29
CA PHE A 221 2.24 -5.37 -2.34
C PHE A 221 3.45 -5.88 -1.57
N HIS A 222 4.61 -6.01 -2.24
CA HIS A 222 5.85 -6.41 -1.55
C HIS A 222 6.40 -5.28 -0.65
N VAL A 223 6.18 -4.01 -0.97
CA VAL A 223 6.51 -2.90 -0.06
C VAL A 223 5.59 -2.94 1.16
N ALA A 224 4.29 -3.11 0.96
CA ALA A 224 3.33 -3.22 2.05
C ALA A 224 3.68 -4.36 3.00
N GLU A 225 3.98 -5.55 2.48
CA GLU A 225 4.27 -6.73 3.31
C GLU A 225 5.55 -6.56 4.13
N MET A 226 6.56 -5.93 3.53
CA MET A 226 7.81 -5.63 4.21
C MET A 226 7.58 -4.66 5.37
N LEU A 227 6.80 -3.60 5.14
CA LEU A 227 6.49 -2.64 6.21
C LEU A 227 5.69 -3.30 7.33
N PHE A 228 4.76 -4.21 7.01
CA PHE A 228 4.09 -5.03 8.01
C PHE A 228 5.06 -5.89 8.82
N SER A 229 6.08 -6.48 8.19
CA SER A 229 7.11 -7.26 8.89
C SER A 229 7.95 -6.40 9.85
N GLU A 230 8.09 -5.11 9.57
CA GLU A 230 8.71 -4.10 10.43
C GLU A 230 7.74 -3.49 11.46
N LYS A 231 6.55 -4.08 11.64
CA LYS A 231 5.47 -3.61 12.53
C LYS A 231 4.88 -2.25 12.14
N ASN A 232 5.04 -1.84 10.89
CA ASN A 232 4.37 -0.66 10.34
C ASN A 232 3.08 -1.10 9.64
N ASN A 233 1.94 -0.71 10.20
CA ASN A 233 0.63 -1.08 9.63
C ASN A 233 0.36 -0.26 8.35
N ILE A 234 0.25 -0.91 7.20
CA ILE A 234 0.06 -0.23 5.91
C ILE A 234 -1.37 -0.40 5.41
N SER A 235 -1.93 0.68 4.88
CA SER A 235 -3.21 0.69 4.18
C SER A 235 -2.99 0.96 2.69
N PHE A 236 -3.80 0.35 1.83
CA PHE A 236 -3.86 0.65 0.40
C PHE A 236 -4.80 1.83 0.19
N LEU A 237 -4.47 2.80 -0.67
CA LEU A 237 -5.39 3.92 -0.95
C LEU A 237 -6.58 3.45 -1.79
N GLU A 238 -7.75 4.06 -1.51
CA GLU A 238 -8.94 3.92 -2.34
C GLU A 238 -8.84 4.91 -3.50
N GLU A 239 -9.23 4.51 -4.70
CA GLU A 239 -9.23 5.40 -5.86
C GLU A 239 -10.13 6.62 -5.61
N GLY A 240 -9.54 7.82 -5.62
CA GLY A 240 -10.24 9.10 -5.56
C GLY A 240 -9.86 9.96 -6.76
N LYS A 241 -10.79 10.82 -7.23
CA LYS A 241 -10.55 11.71 -8.38
C LYS A 241 -9.29 12.58 -8.16
N GLY A 242 -8.17 12.17 -8.76
CA GLY A 242 -6.98 13.01 -8.91
C GLY A 242 -5.72 12.49 -8.22
N LYS A 243 -5.16 11.41 -8.76
CA LYS A 243 -3.80 10.86 -8.55
C LYS A 243 -3.59 10.10 -7.23
N ASN A 244 -3.59 8.78 -7.34
CA ASN A 244 -3.31 7.85 -6.25
C ASN A 244 -1.84 7.94 -5.83
N PRO A 245 -1.54 8.20 -4.55
CA PRO A 245 -0.41 7.57 -3.88
C PRO A 245 -0.71 6.06 -3.71
N ASP A 246 0.31 5.23 -3.65
CA ASP A 246 0.11 3.77 -3.72
C ASP A 246 -0.30 3.18 -2.38
N LEU A 247 0.39 3.59 -1.32
CA LEU A 247 0.17 3.12 0.04
C LEU A 247 0.23 4.30 1.02
N PHE A 248 -0.30 4.10 2.22
CA PHE A 248 -0.13 5.05 3.29
C PHE A 248 -0.05 4.38 4.66
N LEU A 249 0.63 5.07 5.58
CA LEU A 249 0.57 4.83 7.00
C LEU A 249 -0.41 5.82 7.61
N LYS A 250 -1.45 5.34 8.27
CA LYS A 250 -2.32 6.20 9.07
C LYS A 250 -1.72 6.36 10.47
N TYR A 251 -1.05 7.49 10.70
CA TYR A 251 -0.31 7.76 11.94
C TYR A 251 -1.24 8.13 13.10
N ASP A 252 -2.30 8.87 12.81
CA ASP A 252 -3.38 9.20 13.74
C ASP A 252 -4.72 9.30 12.97
N ALA A 253 -5.78 9.76 13.63
CA ALA A 253 -7.10 9.89 13.03
C ALA A 253 -7.12 10.77 11.76
N ARG A 254 -6.26 11.80 11.70
CA ARG A 254 -6.23 12.84 10.67
C ARG A 254 -4.98 12.78 9.77
N SER A 255 -3.89 12.21 10.25
CA SER A 255 -2.57 12.27 9.60
C SER A 255 -2.24 10.98 8.84
N LYS A 256 -1.80 11.15 7.60
CA LYS A 256 -1.30 10.08 6.74
C LYS A 256 0.14 10.36 6.31
N LEU A 257 0.98 9.34 6.31
CA LEU A 257 2.27 9.36 5.62
C LEU A 257 2.15 8.53 4.35
N PHE A 258 2.36 9.16 3.21
CA PHE A 258 2.19 8.51 1.92
C PHE A 258 3.44 7.73 1.51
N ILE A 259 3.27 6.70 0.71
CA ILE A 259 4.36 5.93 0.13
C ILE A 259 4.12 5.86 -1.37
N GLU A 260 5.07 6.42 -2.11
CA GLU A 260 5.06 6.40 -3.56
C GLU A 260 6.03 5.34 -4.06
N VAL A 261 5.49 4.29 -4.66
CA VAL A 261 6.21 3.19 -5.26
C VAL A 261 6.58 3.54 -6.70
N LYS A 262 7.83 3.27 -7.05
CA LYS A 262 8.41 3.57 -8.37
C LYS A 262 9.16 2.37 -8.89
N PHE A 263 8.81 1.96 -10.10
CA PHE A 263 9.53 0.93 -10.84
C PHE A 263 10.37 1.57 -11.96
N PRO A 264 11.71 1.52 -11.89
CA PRO A 264 12.60 2.10 -12.88
C PRO A 264 12.74 1.18 -14.09
N ARG A 265 11.76 1.22 -15.00
CA ARG A 265 11.77 0.41 -16.22
C ARG A 265 13.07 0.54 -17.01
N THR A 266 13.65 1.73 -17.10
CA THR A 266 14.90 2.00 -17.85
C THR A 266 16.15 1.40 -17.20
N LEU A 267 16.08 1.08 -15.90
CA LEU A 267 17.16 0.45 -15.15
C LEU A 267 16.93 -1.05 -14.98
N THR A 268 15.75 -1.55 -15.33
CA THR A 268 15.41 -2.96 -15.19
C THR A 268 16.07 -3.78 -16.28
N TRP A 269 16.60 -4.94 -15.91
CA TRP A 269 17.02 -5.93 -16.88
C TRP A 269 15.83 -6.32 -17.77
N SER A 270 16.07 -6.42 -19.07
CA SER A 270 15.11 -6.99 -20.03
C SER A 270 15.84 -7.86 -21.04
N PRO A 271 15.16 -8.84 -21.66
CA PRO A 271 15.76 -9.62 -22.75
C PRO A 271 16.16 -8.75 -23.94
N ASP A 272 15.44 -7.65 -24.18
CA ASP A 272 15.63 -6.75 -25.32
C ASP A 272 16.72 -5.70 -25.09
N SER A 273 17.10 -5.45 -23.85
CA SER A 273 18.04 -4.39 -23.53
C SER A 273 18.71 -4.57 -22.17
N ARG A 274 20.02 -4.29 -22.14
CA ARG A 274 20.74 -4.05 -20.88
C ARG A 274 20.28 -2.72 -20.28
N PRO A 275 20.32 -2.53 -18.95
CA PRO A 275 20.04 -1.24 -18.33
C PRO A 275 20.89 -0.14 -18.99
N LYS A 276 20.24 0.81 -19.67
CA LYS A 276 20.95 1.87 -20.44
C LYS A 276 21.03 3.21 -19.71
N SER A 277 20.29 3.40 -18.61
CA SER A 277 20.17 4.71 -17.97
C SER A 277 21.11 4.90 -16.76
N ASN A 278 21.57 6.14 -16.57
CA ASN A 278 22.27 6.58 -15.35
C ASN A 278 21.28 6.64 -14.17
N PRO A 279 21.47 5.85 -13.08
CA PRO A 279 20.60 5.87 -11.91
C PRO A 279 20.36 7.28 -11.35
N SER A 280 21.39 8.13 -11.31
CA SER A 280 21.31 9.50 -10.79
C SER A 280 20.35 10.37 -11.61
N ALA A 281 20.39 10.25 -12.94
CA ALA A 281 19.49 10.99 -13.82
C ALA A 281 18.04 10.54 -13.64
N TYR A 282 17.80 9.22 -13.50
CA TYR A 282 16.48 8.68 -13.23
C TYR A 282 15.94 9.16 -11.87
N ILE A 283 16.72 9.01 -10.80
CA ILE A 283 16.32 9.42 -9.44
C ILE A 283 16.02 10.91 -9.39
N SER A 284 16.89 11.74 -9.98
CA SER A 284 16.67 13.19 -10.08
C SER A 284 15.37 13.50 -10.81
N LYS A 285 15.12 12.89 -11.98
CA LYS A 285 13.89 13.08 -12.76
C LYS A 285 12.64 12.69 -11.97
N VAL A 286 12.64 11.53 -11.32
CA VAL A 286 11.47 11.02 -10.58
C VAL A 286 11.20 11.85 -9.34
N MET A 287 12.22 12.09 -8.50
CA MET A 287 12.02 12.75 -7.22
C MET A 287 11.73 14.24 -7.35
N SER A 288 12.29 14.92 -8.36
CA SER A 288 12.01 16.35 -8.62
C SER A 288 10.63 16.61 -9.22
N LYS A 289 10.17 15.77 -10.16
CA LYS A 289 8.90 15.98 -10.87
C LYS A 289 7.67 15.40 -10.16
N ASN A 290 7.88 14.52 -9.19
CA ASN A 290 6.78 13.90 -8.48
C ASN A 290 6.02 14.95 -7.65
N LYS A 291 4.69 14.96 -7.74
CA LYS A 291 3.82 15.88 -6.97
C LYS A 291 3.08 15.17 -5.82
N GLN A 292 3.14 13.84 -5.73
CA GLN A 292 2.44 13.09 -4.67
C GLN A 292 3.11 13.27 -3.31
N ILE A 293 4.44 13.22 -3.24
CA ILE A 293 5.17 13.49 -1.99
C ILE A 293 5.51 14.98 -1.93
N CYS A 294 4.76 15.78 -1.18
CA CYS A 294 4.91 17.24 -1.11
C CYS A 294 4.58 17.76 0.29
N GLU A 295 4.56 19.08 0.49
CA GLU A 295 4.27 19.69 1.79
C GLU A 295 2.91 19.25 2.37
N ALA A 296 1.88 19.18 1.53
CA ALA A 296 0.57 18.68 1.93
C ALA A 296 0.53 17.16 2.19
N ASN A 297 1.47 16.42 1.61
CA ASN A 297 1.47 14.95 1.54
C ASN A 297 2.89 14.44 1.82
N ASN A 298 3.31 14.52 3.09
CA ASN A 298 4.61 14.00 3.50
C ASN A 298 4.67 12.48 3.34
N GLY A 299 5.87 11.93 3.11
CA GLY A 299 5.95 10.50 2.90
C GLY A 299 7.31 9.96 2.47
N PHE A 300 7.28 8.77 1.87
CA PHE A 300 8.44 8.01 1.42
C PHE A 300 8.35 7.75 -0.08
N PHE A 301 9.51 7.54 -0.71
CA PHE A 301 9.55 6.80 -1.97
C PHE A 301 9.97 5.36 -1.69
N ALA A 302 9.41 4.43 -2.45
CA ALA A 302 9.87 3.06 -2.51
C ALA A 302 10.26 2.73 -3.96
N PHE A 303 11.53 2.38 -4.21
CA PHE A 303 11.98 1.95 -5.53
C PHE A 303 12.04 0.44 -5.62
N GLY A 304 11.36 -0.13 -6.61
CA GLY A 304 11.42 -1.55 -6.92
C GLY A 304 12.52 -1.88 -7.92
N LEU A 305 13.50 -2.69 -7.55
CA LEU A 305 14.58 -3.14 -8.43
C LEU A 305 14.36 -4.63 -8.76
N LEU A 306 14.25 -4.98 -10.03
CA LEU A 306 13.99 -6.36 -10.46
C LEU A 306 15.22 -6.97 -11.15
N ASN A 307 15.73 -8.06 -10.60
CA ASN A 307 16.85 -8.85 -11.15
C ASN A 307 18.14 -8.05 -11.40
N PHE A 308 18.43 -7.10 -10.53
CA PHE A 308 19.68 -6.34 -10.56
C PHE A 308 20.84 -7.21 -10.08
N THR A 309 22.03 -6.99 -10.62
CA THR A 309 23.27 -7.46 -10.02
C THR A 309 23.58 -6.67 -8.75
N LYS A 310 24.44 -7.22 -7.87
CA LYS A 310 24.91 -6.51 -6.68
C LYS A 310 25.50 -5.13 -7.01
N ALA A 311 26.32 -5.03 -8.06
CA ALA A 311 26.94 -3.77 -8.47
C ALA A 311 25.91 -2.73 -8.95
N GLU A 312 24.87 -3.16 -9.67
CA GLU A 312 23.76 -2.30 -10.10
C GLU A 312 22.94 -1.81 -8.88
N GLN A 313 22.67 -2.68 -7.91
CA GLN A 313 21.98 -2.32 -6.66
C GLN A 313 22.78 -1.27 -5.87
N GLU A 314 24.08 -1.49 -5.69
CA GLU A 314 24.96 -0.54 -5.00
C GLU A 314 25.09 0.80 -5.74
N GLY A 315 25.15 0.77 -7.06
CA GLY A 315 25.13 1.98 -7.89
C GLY A 315 23.84 2.78 -7.69
N PHE A 316 22.69 2.10 -7.64
CA PHE A 316 21.40 2.73 -7.36
C PHE A 316 21.34 3.32 -5.94
N LEU A 317 21.81 2.57 -4.94
CA LEU A 317 21.89 3.03 -3.54
C LEU A 317 22.71 4.32 -3.41
N ARG A 318 23.91 4.35 -4.01
CA ARG A 318 24.77 5.54 -4.00
C ARG A 318 24.10 6.73 -4.67
N ALA A 319 23.40 6.52 -5.78
CA ALA A 319 22.69 7.58 -6.47
C ALA A 319 21.53 8.17 -5.64
N VAL A 320 20.79 7.33 -4.90
CA VAL A 320 19.74 7.81 -3.97
C VAL A 320 20.36 8.60 -2.82
N GLN A 321 21.42 8.06 -2.19
CA GLN A 321 22.13 8.74 -1.11
C GLN A 321 22.67 10.11 -1.55
N SER A 322 23.27 10.17 -2.73
CA SER A 322 23.78 11.41 -3.32
C SER A 322 22.65 12.43 -3.53
N TYR A 323 21.52 12.00 -4.10
CA TYR A 323 20.36 12.87 -4.30
C TYR A 323 19.82 13.44 -2.97
N LEU A 324 19.64 12.60 -1.95
CA LEU A 324 19.11 13.02 -0.64
C LEU A 324 20.06 13.95 0.12
N ARG A 325 21.38 13.87 -0.13
CA ARG A 325 22.38 14.78 0.46
C ARG A 325 22.52 16.09 -0.31
N SER A 326 22.07 16.15 -1.58
CA SER A 326 22.17 17.34 -2.42
C SER A 326 21.29 18.51 -1.94
N GLY A 327 21.58 19.72 -2.43
CA GLY A 327 20.76 20.91 -2.19
C GLY A 327 19.35 20.86 -2.81
N ASN A 328 19.17 20.04 -3.86
CA ASN A 328 17.92 19.86 -4.60
C ASN A 328 17.02 18.75 -4.03
N ARG A 329 17.30 18.29 -2.80
CA ARG A 329 16.55 17.23 -2.13
C ARG A 329 15.10 17.63 -1.85
N LYS A 330 14.21 16.63 -1.86
CA LYS A 330 12.80 16.80 -1.51
C LYS A 330 12.61 16.85 0.01
N ARG A 331 12.45 18.04 0.58
CA ARG A 331 12.38 18.27 2.04
C ARG A 331 11.19 17.60 2.75
N PHE A 332 10.17 17.18 2.00
CA PHE A 332 8.96 16.51 2.49
C PHE A 332 9.00 14.97 2.34
N CYS A 333 10.11 14.45 1.82
CA CYS A 333 10.38 13.02 1.74
C CYS A 333 11.15 12.60 3.01
N LEU A 334 10.59 11.73 3.86
CA LEU A 334 11.28 11.19 5.05
C LEU A 334 12.51 10.38 4.69
N GLY A 335 12.42 9.62 3.60
CA GLY A 335 13.45 8.70 3.18
C GLY A 335 13.02 7.88 1.98
N VAL A 336 13.89 6.97 1.60
CA VAL A 336 13.70 6.13 0.42
C VAL A 336 13.91 4.68 0.79
N TYR A 337 12.90 3.87 0.54
CA TYR A 337 13.01 2.41 0.54
C TYR A 337 13.47 1.93 -0.82
N ILE A 338 14.32 0.92 -0.84
CA ILE A 338 14.77 0.23 -2.05
C ILE A 338 14.50 -1.24 -1.84
N LEU A 339 13.55 -1.78 -2.60
CA LEU A 339 13.17 -3.18 -2.57
C LEU A 339 13.74 -3.87 -3.80
N SER A 340 14.67 -4.78 -3.60
CA SER A 340 15.22 -5.60 -4.68
C SER A 340 14.57 -6.98 -4.68
N LEU A 341 13.95 -7.33 -5.80
CA LEU A 341 13.40 -8.65 -6.07
C LEU A 341 14.29 -9.35 -7.09
N GLY A 342 15.02 -10.35 -6.62
CA GLY A 342 15.91 -11.18 -7.43
C GLY A 342 17.28 -10.54 -7.59
N GLU A 343 18.31 -11.39 -7.55
CA GLU A 343 19.69 -10.98 -7.79
C GLU A 343 20.25 -11.75 -8.98
N ARG A 344 20.67 -11.01 -10.01
CA ARG A 344 21.36 -11.59 -11.16
C ARG A 344 22.84 -11.74 -10.83
N ILE A 345 23.36 -12.95 -10.93
CA ILE A 345 24.78 -13.23 -10.73
C ILE A 345 25.43 -13.39 -12.11
N PRO A 346 26.44 -12.58 -12.49
CA PRO A 346 27.12 -12.72 -13.78
C PRO A 346 27.64 -14.15 -13.99
N GLY A 347 27.33 -14.74 -15.15
CA GLY A 347 27.72 -16.12 -15.47
C GLY A 347 27.01 -17.21 -14.66
N ARG A 348 26.04 -16.88 -13.81
CA ARG A 348 25.24 -17.82 -13.02
C ARG A 348 23.75 -17.51 -13.12
N LEU A 349 22.94 -18.38 -12.52
CA LEU A 349 21.48 -18.25 -12.43
C LEU A 349 21.09 -17.14 -11.45
N ILE A 350 19.80 -16.79 -11.46
CA ILE A 350 19.21 -15.79 -10.56
C ILE A 350 18.97 -16.40 -9.19
N ASN A 351 19.34 -15.67 -8.14
CA ASN A 351 18.90 -15.99 -6.79
C ASN A 351 17.59 -15.25 -6.50
N THR A 352 16.50 -15.99 -6.27
CA THR A 352 15.21 -15.43 -5.84
C THR A 352 15.37 -14.90 -4.41
N THR A 353 15.82 -13.67 -4.31
CA THR A 353 16.02 -12.96 -3.05
C THR A 353 15.05 -11.80 -2.95
N ARG A 354 14.77 -11.40 -1.71
CA ARG A 354 14.10 -10.15 -1.39
C ARG A 354 15.02 -9.38 -0.46
N ARG A 355 15.55 -8.25 -0.93
CA ARG A 355 16.44 -7.39 -0.15
C ARG A 355 15.82 -6.03 0.01
N ILE A 356 16.04 -5.44 1.17
CA ILE A 356 15.63 -4.09 1.45
C ILE A 356 16.79 -3.23 1.93
N ALA A 357 16.78 -1.99 1.49
CA ALA A 357 17.52 -0.92 2.11
C ALA A 357 16.60 0.27 2.39
N TYR A 358 16.82 0.94 3.52
CA TYR A 358 16.20 2.22 3.83
C TYR A 358 17.27 3.30 3.93
N ILE A 359 17.07 4.41 3.22
CA ILE A 359 17.93 5.58 3.27
C ILE A 359 17.13 6.75 3.83
N LYS A 360 17.43 7.14 5.07
CA LYS A 360 16.85 8.32 5.70
C LYS A 360 17.27 9.60 4.96
N ASN A 361 16.34 10.52 4.74
CA ASN A 361 16.65 11.85 4.23
C ASN A 361 17.15 12.75 5.39
N PRO A 362 18.44 13.15 5.41
CA PRO A 362 18.98 13.97 6.49
C PRO A 362 18.40 15.40 6.50
N GLY A 363 17.77 15.83 5.41
CA GLY A 363 17.21 17.17 5.29
C GLY A 363 15.68 17.21 5.31
N TYR A 364 15.03 16.17 5.83
CA TYR A 364 13.59 16.15 5.98
C TYR A 364 13.11 17.17 7.03
N ARG A 365 12.02 17.90 6.74
CA ARG A 365 11.46 18.96 7.59
C ARG A 365 9.94 18.89 7.78
N GLY A 366 9.28 17.81 7.36
CA GLY A 366 7.82 17.76 7.24
C GLY A 366 7.03 17.70 8.55
N TRP A 367 7.65 17.51 9.73
CA TRP A 367 6.94 17.59 11.03
C TRP A 367 6.95 18.98 11.66
N ALA A 368 7.55 20.00 11.02
CA ALA A 368 7.57 21.36 11.54
C ALA A 368 6.23 22.06 11.25
N LYS A 369 5.21 21.77 12.06
CA LYS A 369 4.05 22.64 12.27
C LYS A 369 3.67 22.66 13.73
#